data_AF-A0A844WCS7-F1
#
_entry.id   AF-A0A844WCS7-F1
#
_cell.length_a   1.000
_cell.length_b   1.000
_cell.length_c   1.000
_cell.angle_alpha   90.00
_cell.angle_beta   90.00
_cell.angle_gamma   90.00
#
_symmetry.space_group_name_H-M   'P 1'
#
loop_
_entity.id
_entity.type
_entity.pdbx_description
1 polymer ?
#
loop_
_entity_poly.entity_id
_entity_poly.type
_entity_poly.pdbx_seq_one_letter_code
_entity_poly.pdbx_strand_id
1 'polypeptide(L)'
;MIYDFDMFSIVPKDLQPISCRQGLPRQMAAQQMALFRDPDTVGALLRADDVVRDMFVSAGFGLRPWRSGAPSGFYRTEDSYGRTRTMMRLSDLLQQARPEIDTLDWAGFDIQALTDCYATARPMTEAEMMAHSQARAREIPPSGPGAGLQILRATSTFMASFVVYGCLGTMLA
;
A
#
# COMPACT_ATOMS: atom_id res chain seq x y z
N MET A 1 -13.64 4.61 -8.29
CA MET A 1 -12.72 3.85 -7.42
C MET A 1 -12.00 2.81 -8.24
N ILE A 2 -10.70 2.64 -7.97
CA ILE A 2 -9.84 1.63 -8.58
C ILE A 2 -9.41 0.67 -7.46
N TYR A 3 -9.54 -0.63 -7.71
CA TYR A 3 -9.30 -1.66 -6.69
C TYR A 3 -7.94 -2.37 -6.82
N ASP A 4 -7.04 -1.84 -7.66
CA ASP A 4 -5.66 -2.32 -7.75
C ASP A 4 -4.99 -2.24 -6.37
N PHE A 5 -4.31 -3.31 -5.97
CA PHE A 5 -3.58 -3.38 -4.70
C PHE A 5 -2.21 -4.03 -4.89
N ASP A 6 -1.25 -3.62 -4.07
CA ASP A 6 0.12 -4.14 -4.05
C ASP A 6 0.38 -4.88 -2.74
N MET A 7 1.31 -5.84 -2.76
CA MET A 7 1.78 -6.47 -1.53
C MET A 7 2.98 -5.69 -0.99
N PHE A 8 2.90 -5.33 0.29
CA PHE A 8 3.97 -4.65 1.03
C PHE A 8 4.56 -5.58 2.07
N SER A 9 5.88 -5.76 2.06
CA SER A 9 6.59 -6.60 3.04
C SER A 9 6.89 -5.80 4.30
N ILE A 10 6.37 -6.26 5.45
CA ILE A 10 6.59 -5.62 6.76
C ILE A 10 7.98 -6.00 7.33
N VAL A 11 8.51 -7.16 6.94
CA VAL A 11 9.87 -7.58 7.32
C VAL A 11 10.87 -7.09 6.28
N PRO A 12 11.89 -6.30 6.67
CA PRO A 12 12.98 -5.89 5.77
C PRO A 12 13.60 -7.12 5.10
N LYS A 13 13.81 -7.07 3.77
CA LYS A 13 14.36 -8.19 2.99
C LYS A 13 15.69 -8.72 3.59
N ASP A 14 16.45 -7.84 4.23
CA ASP A 14 17.76 -8.12 4.84
C ASP A 14 17.70 -9.03 6.08
N LEU A 15 16.53 -9.17 6.70
CA LEU A 15 16.31 -10.03 7.87
C LEU A 15 15.63 -11.37 7.53
N GLN A 16 15.18 -11.56 6.29
CA GLN A 16 14.62 -12.83 5.83
C GLN A 16 15.58 -14.05 5.87
N PRO A 17 16.90 -13.93 5.62
CA PRO A 17 17.78 -15.11 5.65
C PRO A 17 17.97 -15.69 7.06
N ILE A 18 17.72 -14.91 8.13
CA ILE A 18 17.82 -15.37 9.52
C ILE A 18 16.62 -16.28 9.85
N SER A 19 15.41 -15.91 9.40
CA SER A 19 14.16 -16.65 9.63
C SER A 19 14.18 -18.04 8.97
N CYS A 20 14.76 -18.16 7.78
CA CYS A 20 14.90 -19.45 7.07
C CYS A 20 15.89 -20.41 7.75
N ARG A 21 16.89 -19.91 8.48
CA ARG A 21 17.87 -20.75 9.19
C ARG A 21 17.35 -21.31 10.51
N GLN A 22 16.32 -20.71 11.11
CA GLN A 22 15.80 -21.13 12.42
C GLN A 22 14.62 -22.13 12.35
N GLY A 23 14.32 -22.70 11.17
CA GLY A 23 13.22 -23.67 11.04
C GLY A 23 11.84 -23.09 11.33
N LEU A 24 11.72 -21.76 11.40
CA LEU A 24 10.44 -21.09 11.50
C LEU A 24 9.63 -21.40 10.23
N PRO A 25 8.35 -21.79 10.34
CA PRO A 25 7.54 -22.09 9.19
C PRO A 25 7.61 -20.91 8.22
N ARG A 26 7.78 -21.18 6.92
CA ARG A 26 7.83 -20.20 5.81
C ARG A 26 6.72 -19.14 5.88
N GLN A 27 5.64 -19.45 6.61
CA GLN A 27 4.53 -18.58 7.01
C GLN A 27 4.93 -17.33 7.82
N MET A 28 6.05 -17.33 8.53
CA MET A 28 6.56 -16.19 9.32
C MET A 28 7.60 -15.35 8.57
N ALA A 29 8.14 -15.82 7.44
CA ALA A 29 9.29 -15.21 6.77
C ALA A 29 8.94 -13.99 5.88
N ALA A 30 7.67 -13.72 5.65
CA ALA A 30 7.23 -12.47 5.02
C ALA A 30 5.81 -12.15 5.50
N GLN A 31 5.70 -11.37 6.57
CA GLN A 31 4.43 -10.76 6.91
C GLN A 31 4.15 -9.70 5.82
N GLN A 32 3.41 -10.11 4.80
CA GLN A 32 3.01 -9.25 3.69
C GLN A 32 1.60 -8.71 3.95
N MET A 33 1.39 -7.45 3.60
CA MET A 33 0.11 -6.76 3.71
C MET A 33 -0.33 -6.30 2.33
N ALA A 34 -1.59 -6.49 1.98
CA ALA A 34 -2.17 -5.94 0.77
C ALA A 34 -2.57 -4.48 1.01
N LEU A 35 -2.16 -3.57 0.12
CA LEU A 35 -2.46 -2.15 0.23
C LEU A 35 -3.04 -1.65 -1.08
N PHE A 36 -4.20 -0.99 -1.02
CA PHE A 36 -4.85 -0.41 -2.19
C PHE A 36 -4.05 0.77 -2.74
N ARG A 37 -4.06 0.95 -4.06
CA ARG A 37 -3.38 2.08 -4.74
C ARG A 37 -4.19 3.36 -4.71
N ASP A 38 -5.51 3.23 -4.65
CA ASP A 38 -6.46 4.33 -4.76
C ASP A 38 -6.86 4.85 -3.37
N PRO A 39 -6.60 6.12 -3.02
CA PRO A 39 -7.00 6.67 -1.74
C PRO A 39 -8.53 6.68 -1.55
N ASP A 40 -9.31 6.78 -2.63
CA ASP A 40 -10.77 6.77 -2.54
C ASP A 40 -11.29 5.40 -2.08
N THR A 41 -10.71 4.32 -2.59
CA THR A 41 -10.99 2.94 -2.16
C THR A 41 -10.68 2.74 -0.68
N VAL A 42 -9.54 3.26 -0.21
CA VAL A 42 -9.19 3.23 1.23
C VAL A 42 -10.16 4.07 2.05
N GLY A 43 -10.54 5.25 1.55
CA GLY A 43 -11.51 6.13 2.20
C GLY A 43 -12.90 5.51 2.33
N ALA A 44 -13.34 4.74 1.33
CA ALA A 44 -14.59 3.97 1.42
C ALA A 44 -14.49 2.91 2.52
N LEU A 45 -13.43 2.10 2.55
CA LEU A 45 -13.25 1.12 3.64
C LEU A 45 -13.20 1.78 5.02
N LEU A 46 -12.50 2.91 5.17
CA LEU A 46 -12.40 3.59 6.47
C LEU A 46 -13.75 4.09 7.01
N ARG A 47 -14.72 4.37 6.12
CA ARG A 47 -16.08 4.80 6.46
C ARG A 47 -17.07 3.64 6.58
N ALA A 48 -16.74 2.45 6.08
CA ALA A 48 -17.57 1.26 6.22
C ALA A 48 -17.70 0.85 7.69
N ASP A 49 -18.68 0.00 7.98
CA ASP A 49 -18.89 -0.56 9.31
C ASP A 49 -17.62 -1.22 9.87
N ASP A 50 -17.47 -1.18 11.19
CA ASP A 50 -16.33 -1.75 11.92
C ASP A 50 -16.09 -3.21 11.54
N VAL A 51 -17.17 -3.98 11.40
CA VAL A 51 -17.13 -5.39 11.00
C VAL A 51 -16.52 -5.56 9.61
N VAL A 52 -16.87 -4.69 8.65
CA VAL A 52 -16.28 -4.70 7.29
C VAL A 52 -14.79 -4.40 7.38
N ARG A 53 -14.40 -3.36 8.12
CA ARG A 53 -13.00 -2.96 8.29
C ARG A 53 -12.17 -4.08 8.91
N ASP A 54 -12.68 -4.71 9.96
CA ASP A 54 -12.02 -5.80 10.67
C ASP A 54 -11.86 -7.04 9.79
N MET A 55 -12.81 -7.34 8.90
CA MET A 55 -12.66 -8.41 7.91
C MET A 55 -11.48 -8.15 6.96
N PHE A 56 -11.35 -6.93 6.44
CA PHE A 56 -10.23 -6.57 5.56
C PHE A 56 -8.88 -6.66 6.30
N VAL A 57 -8.80 -6.11 7.51
CA VAL A 57 -7.59 -6.19 8.33
C VAL A 57 -7.22 -7.64 8.64
N SER A 58 -8.20 -8.46 9.00
CA SER A 58 -8.01 -9.90 9.30
C SER A 58 -7.59 -10.70 8.07
N ALA A 59 -8.08 -10.33 6.87
CA ALA A 59 -7.64 -10.92 5.61
C ALA A 59 -6.18 -10.57 5.26
N GLY A 60 -5.65 -9.48 5.85
CA GLY A 60 -4.30 -8.99 5.63
C GLY A 60 -4.21 -7.74 4.77
N PHE A 61 -5.29 -6.97 4.65
CA PHE A 61 -5.26 -5.64 4.05
C PHE A 61 -4.84 -4.57 5.07
N GLY A 62 -4.12 -3.57 4.60
CA GLY A 62 -3.90 -2.33 5.35
C GLY A 62 -4.83 -1.22 4.87
N LEU A 63 -5.28 -0.40 5.81
CA LEU A 63 -6.18 0.73 5.55
C LEU A 63 -5.39 2.02 5.25
N ARG A 64 -4.36 1.91 4.40
CA ARG A 64 -3.55 3.04 3.92
C ARG A 64 -3.21 2.85 2.45
N PRO A 65 -3.21 3.93 1.65
CA PRO A 65 -2.86 3.81 0.25
C PRO A 65 -1.35 3.56 0.08
N TRP A 66 -0.99 2.71 -0.87
CA TRP A 66 0.41 2.46 -1.24
C TRP A 66 0.52 2.09 -2.72
N ARG A 67 1.65 2.46 -3.34
CA ARG A 67 1.93 2.17 -4.75
C ARG A 67 3.33 1.59 -4.89
N SER A 68 3.42 0.39 -5.45
CA SER A 68 4.70 -0.26 -5.78
C SER A 68 5.39 0.34 -7.02
N GLY A 69 4.65 1.12 -7.81
CA GLY A 69 5.07 1.59 -9.14
C GLY A 69 4.58 0.70 -10.28
N ALA A 70 3.95 -0.45 -10.00
CA ALA A 70 3.32 -1.27 -11.01
C ALA A 70 2.16 -0.51 -11.71
N PRO A 71 2.01 -0.61 -13.04
CA PRO A 71 0.93 0.03 -13.78
C PRO A 71 -0.45 -0.53 -13.40
N SER A 72 -1.52 0.21 -13.71
CA SER A 72 -2.90 -0.25 -13.46
C SER A 72 -3.20 -1.54 -14.22
N GLY A 73 -3.91 -2.47 -13.59
CA GLY A 73 -4.16 -3.80 -14.14
C GLY A 73 -2.96 -4.75 -14.09
N PHE A 74 -1.83 -4.33 -13.53
CA PHE A 74 -0.64 -5.16 -13.35
C PHE A 74 -0.22 -5.25 -11.89
N TYR A 75 0.40 -6.36 -11.52
CA TYR A 75 1.02 -6.57 -10.22
C TYR A 75 2.39 -7.24 -10.37
N ARG A 76 3.26 -7.13 -9.37
CA ARG A 76 4.60 -7.73 -9.44
C ARG A 76 4.51 -9.24 -9.40
N THR A 77 5.21 -9.95 -10.28
CA THR A 77 5.18 -11.42 -10.31
C THR A 77 5.51 -12.05 -8.95
N GLU A 78 6.45 -11.46 -8.20
CA GLU A 78 6.83 -11.90 -6.84
C GLU A 78 5.68 -11.85 -5.82
N ASP A 79 4.68 -11.00 -6.05
CA ASP A 79 3.55 -10.78 -5.16
C ASP A 79 2.38 -11.75 -5.41
N SER A 80 2.44 -12.56 -6.47
CA SER A 80 1.32 -13.43 -6.90
C SER A 80 0.80 -14.32 -5.75
N TYR A 81 1.71 -14.95 -5.02
CA TYR A 81 1.36 -15.83 -3.91
C TYR A 81 0.69 -15.08 -2.75
N GLY A 82 1.22 -13.91 -2.38
CA GLY A 82 0.67 -13.06 -1.33
C GLY A 82 -0.73 -12.57 -1.68
N ARG A 83 -0.92 -12.11 -2.92
CA ARG A 83 -2.24 -11.67 -3.44
C ARG A 83 -3.28 -12.76 -3.36
N THR A 84 -2.95 -13.97 -3.84
CA THR A 84 -3.87 -15.11 -3.78
C THR A 84 -4.22 -15.48 -2.36
N ARG A 85 -3.24 -15.56 -1.45
CA ARG A 85 -3.51 -15.86 -0.04
C ARG A 85 -4.41 -14.82 0.64
N THR A 86 -4.18 -13.52 0.40
CA THR A 86 -5.01 -12.46 0.97
C THR A 86 -6.45 -12.54 0.45
N MET A 87 -6.65 -12.74 -0.86
CA MET A 87 -8.00 -12.86 -1.42
C MET A 87 -8.73 -14.13 -0.96
N MET A 88 -8.03 -15.24 -0.79
CA MET A 88 -8.62 -16.46 -0.22
C MET A 88 -9.10 -16.23 1.22
N ARG A 89 -8.27 -15.61 2.07
CA ARG A 89 -8.67 -15.28 3.45
C ARG A 89 -9.85 -14.33 3.49
N LEU A 90 -9.88 -13.31 2.62
CA LEU A 90 -11.02 -12.41 2.51
C LEU A 90 -12.28 -13.20 2.14
N SER A 91 -12.22 -14.04 1.10
CA SER A 91 -13.34 -14.90 0.71
C SER A 91 -13.84 -15.78 1.86
N ASP A 92 -12.96 -16.39 2.63
CA ASP A 92 -13.34 -17.23 3.77
C ASP A 92 -14.06 -16.42 4.85
N LEU A 93 -13.58 -15.21 5.17
CA LEU A 93 -14.20 -14.31 6.14
C LEU A 93 -15.58 -13.82 5.67
N LEU A 94 -15.70 -13.46 4.39
CA LEU A 94 -16.99 -13.05 3.81
C LEU A 94 -18.02 -14.19 3.88
N GLN A 95 -17.60 -15.44 3.66
CA GLN A 95 -18.48 -16.61 3.77
C GLN A 95 -18.90 -16.87 5.22
N GLN A 96 -17.98 -16.73 6.18
CA GLN A 96 -18.26 -16.92 7.60
C GLN A 96 -19.22 -15.86 8.17
N ALA A 97 -19.17 -14.64 7.65
CA ALA A 97 -20.02 -13.53 8.07
C ALA A 97 -21.45 -13.57 7.48
N ARG A 98 -21.81 -14.59 6.68
CA ARG A 98 -23.16 -14.71 6.12
C ARG A 98 -24.15 -15.27 7.16
N PRO A 99 -25.39 -14.74 7.22
CA PRO A 99 -25.97 -13.72 6.33
C PRO A 99 -25.76 -12.26 6.80
N GLU A 100 -25.18 -12.04 7.97
CA GLU A 100 -25.05 -10.71 8.61
C GLU A 100 -24.41 -9.66 7.68
N ILE A 101 -23.46 -10.10 6.85
CA ILE A 101 -22.75 -9.27 5.87
C ILE A 101 -23.65 -8.54 4.87
N ASP A 102 -24.84 -9.09 4.58
CA ASP A 102 -25.78 -8.49 3.62
C ASP A 102 -26.49 -7.26 4.21
N THR A 103 -26.36 -7.01 5.52
CA THR A 103 -26.95 -5.86 6.21
C THR A 103 -25.95 -4.76 6.57
N LEU A 104 -24.65 -4.99 6.36
CA LEU A 104 -23.59 -4.05 6.72
C LEU A 104 -23.51 -2.89 5.73
N ASP A 105 -23.14 -1.71 6.21
CA ASP A 105 -22.80 -0.57 5.35
C ASP A 105 -21.35 -0.67 4.88
N TRP A 106 -21.18 -0.78 3.57
CA TRP A 106 -19.89 -0.82 2.88
C TRP A 106 -19.37 0.57 2.51
N ALA A 107 -20.12 1.63 2.78
CA ALA A 107 -19.79 3.02 2.48
C ALA A 107 -19.35 3.25 1.02
N GLY A 108 -19.98 2.53 0.10
CA GLY A 108 -19.71 2.56 -1.35
C GLY A 108 -18.57 1.66 -1.82
N PHE A 109 -17.93 0.90 -0.93
CA PHE A 109 -16.97 -0.13 -1.33
C PHE A 109 -17.68 -1.26 -2.07
N ASP A 110 -17.17 -1.63 -3.23
CA ASP A 110 -17.76 -2.64 -4.11
C ASP A 110 -16.90 -3.90 -4.14
N ILE A 111 -17.40 -4.95 -3.49
CA ILE A 111 -16.70 -6.24 -3.40
C ILE A 111 -16.65 -6.98 -4.74
N GLN A 112 -17.64 -6.78 -5.61
CA GLN A 112 -17.66 -7.38 -6.94
C GLN A 112 -16.58 -6.73 -7.80
N ALA A 113 -16.50 -5.39 -7.79
CA ALA A 113 -15.46 -4.66 -8.50
C ALA A 113 -14.04 -5.00 -8.00
N LEU A 114 -13.86 -5.25 -6.70
CA LEU A 114 -12.59 -5.78 -6.16
C LEU A 114 -12.26 -7.13 -6.79
N THR A 115 -13.22 -8.05 -6.81
CA THR A 115 -13.03 -9.42 -7.31
C THR A 115 -12.72 -9.43 -8.80
N ASP A 116 -13.42 -8.61 -9.58
CA ASP A 116 -13.18 -8.43 -11.02
C ASP A 116 -11.79 -7.84 -11.29
N CYS A 117 -11.39 -6.83 -10.50
CA CYS A 117 -10.05 -6.25 -10.58
C CYS A 117 -8.97 -7.28 -10.24
N TYR A 118 -9.17 -8.09 -9.20
CA TYR A 118 -8.26 -9.18 -8.85
C TYR A 118 -8.14 -10.22 -9.97
N ALA A 119 -9.27 -10.64 -10.55
CA ALA A 119 -9.32 -11.67 -11.58
C ALA A 119 -8.70 -11.24 -12.91
N THR A 120 -8.80 -9.96 -13.26
CA THR A 120 -8.29 -9.41 -14.53
C THR A 120 -6.86 -8.90 -14.44
N ALA A 121 -6.32 -8.70 -13.23
CA ALA A 121 -4.96 -8.21 -13.04
C ALA A 121 -3.91 -9.22 -13.53
N ARG A 122 -2.85 -8.72 -14.17
CA ARG A 122 -1.81 -9.55 -14.79
C ARG A 122 -0.46 -9.41 -14.07
N PRO A 123 0.31 -10.50 -13.94
CA PRO A 123 1.67 -10.40 -13.41
C PRO A 123 2.56 -9.64 -14.39
N MET A 124 3.49 -8.87 -13.85
CA MET A 124 4.55 -8.16 -14.56
C MET A 124 5.86 -8.33 -13.79
N THR A 125 6.91 -8.70 -14.51
CA THR A 125 8.26 -8.86 -13.95
C THR A 125 8.88 -7.49 -13.62
N GLU A 126 9.91 -7.49 -12.78
CA GLU A 126 10.65 -6.27 -12.45
C GLU A 126 11.27 -5.61 -13.69
N ALA A 127 11.83 -6.42 -14.61
CA ALA A 127 12.39 -5.93 -15.86
C ALA A 127 11.33 -5.24 -16.74
N GLU A 128 10.13 -5.80 -16.85
CA GLU A 128 9.02 -5.20 -17.59
C GLU A 128 8.54 -3.91 -16.94
N MET A 129 8.46 -3.85 -15.60
CA MET A 129 8.10 -2.62 -14.89
C MET A 129 9.14 -1.51 -15.09
N MET A 130 10.43 -1.85 -15.05
CA MET A 130 11.51 -0.90 -15.32
C MET A 130 11.44 -0.38 -16.76
N ALA A 131 11.23 -1.27 -17.73
CA ALA A 131 11.08 -0.90 -19.14
C ALA A 131 9.85 0.02 -19.35
N HIS A 132 8.72 -0.30 -18.73
CA HIS A 132 7.51 0.53 -18.76
C HIS A 132 7.76 1.93 -18.17
N SER A 133 8.44 1.99 -17.02
CA SER A 133 8.79 3.25 -16.35
C SER A 133 9.71 4.12 -17.22
N GLN A 134 10.69 3.50 -17.88
CA GLN A 134 11.61 4.19 -18.80
C GLN A 134 10.90 4.67 -20.07
N ALA A 135 10.02 3.86 -20.66
CA ALA A 135 9.22 4.25 -21.82
C ALA A 135 8.37 5.48 -21.49
N ARG A 136 7.66 5.46 -20.36
CA ARG A 136 6.86 6.59 -19.88
C ARG A 136 7.71 7.85 -19.66
N ALA A 137 8.93 7.73 -19.13
CA ALA A 137 9.82 8.86 -18.94
C ALA A 137 10.29 9.48 -20.27
N ARG A 138 10.44 8.68 -21.33
CA ARG A 138 10.80 9.16 -22.69
C ARG A 138 9.64 9.85 -23.40
N GLU A 139 8.41 9.46 -23.08
CA GLU A 139 7.19 10.06 -23.63
C GLU A 139 6.85 11.42 -23.01
N ILE A 140 7.48 11.81 -21.89
CA ILE A 140 7.40 13.19 -21.38
C ILE A 140 8.25 14.05 -22.32
N PRO A 141 7.66 14.91 -23.18
CA PRO A 141 8.45 15.76 -24.05
C PRO A 141 9.32 16.67 -23.18
N PRO A 142 10.55 17.02 -23.60
CA PRO A 142 11.29 18.08 -22.94
C PRO A 142 10.39 19.31 -22.95
N SER A 143 10.09 19.85 -21.77
CA SER A 143 9.49 21.16 -21.62
C SER A 143 10.19 22.08 -22.61
N GLY A 144 9.44 22.59 -23.59
CA GLY A 144 10.03 23.41 -24.66
C GLY A 144 10.84 24.57 -24.08
N PRO A 145 11.80 25.13 -24.84
CA PRO A 145 12.60 26.25 -24.37
C PRO A 145 11.70 27.48 -24.21
N GLY A 146 11.13 27.67 -23.01
CA GLY A 146 10.14 28.73 -22.79
C GLY A 146 9.38 28.75 -21.46
N ALA A 147 9.70 27.92 -20.46
CA ALA A 147 9.18 28.10 -19.11
C ALA A 147 10.34 28.40 -18.15
N GLY A 148 10.44 29.68 -17.78
CA GLY A 148 11.49 30.19 -16.92
C GLY A 148 11.54 29.53 -15.55
N LEU A 149 12.76 29.45 -15.05
CA LEU A 149 13.16 29.71 -13.65
C LEU A 149 12.16 29.27 -12.56
N GLN A 150 12.48 28.17 -11.87
CA GLN A 150 12.72 28.14 -10.41
C GLN A 150 13.12 26.71 -10.01
N ILE A 151 14.40 26.38 -10.16
CA ILE A 151 15.01 25.33 -9.32
C ILE A 151 15.22 25.97 -7.97
N LEU A 152 14.21 25.89 -7.09
CA LEU A 152 14.44 26.13 -5.67
C LEU A 152 15.29 24.97 -5.18
N ARG A 153 16.61 25.20 -5.05
CA ARG A 153 17.48 24.39 -4.21
C ARG A 153 16.94 24.47 -2.78
N ALA A 154 16.09 23.53 -2.38
CA ALA A 154 15.87 23.27 -0.98
C ALA A 154 17.05 22.44 -0.46
N THR A 155 18.18 23.12 -0.22
CA THR A 155 19.17 22.64 0.75
C THR A 155 18.53 22.80 2.13
N SER A 156 17.76 21.80 2.57
CA SER A 156 17.27 21.77 3.95
C SER A 156 18.36 21.19 4.84
N THR A 157 19.31 22.05 5.18
CA THR A 157 20.03 21.97 6.45
C THR A 157 19.04 22.36 7.53
N PHE A 158 18.55 21.40 8.33
CA PHE A 158 18.30 21.56 9.77
C PHE A 158 17.60 20.30 10.33
N MET A 159 18.36 19.47 11.05
CA MET A 159 17.90 18.86 12.29
C MET A 159 19.07 18.98 13.26
N ALA A 160 19.20 20.17 13.86
CA ALA A 160 19.97 20.35 15.06
C ALA A 160 19.18 19.73 16.22
N SER A 161 19.89 18.93 17.00
CA SER A 161 19.42 18.13 18.11
C SER A 161 18.66 18.94 19.16
N PHE A 162 17.68 18.25 19.75
CA PHE A 162 17.11 18.53 21.06
C PHE A 162 18.18 18.61 22.17
N VAL A 163 17.75 19.22 23.29
CA VAL A 163 18.36 19.30 24.65
C VAL A 163 19.30 20.51 24.79
N VAL A 164 18.97 21.56 25.57
CA VAL A 164 19.00 21.60 27.05
C VAL A 164 17.99 22.63 27.61
N TYR A 165 17.36 22.23 28.72
CA TYR A 165 16.60 22.98 29.74
C TYR A 165 17.17 24.36 30.14
N GLY A 166 16.31 25.31 30.56
CA GLY A 166 16.73 26.36 31.50
C GLY A 166 15.89 27.64 31.60
N CYS A 167 14.87 27.61 32.47
CA CYS A 167 14.32 28.70 33.30
C CYS A 167 13.93 30.07 32.70
N LEU A 168 12.61 30.20 32.47
CA LEU A 168 11.69 31.21 33.05
C LEU A 168 12.30 32.39 33.85
N GLY A 169 11.81 33.61 33.57
CA GLY A 169 11.38 34.53 34.64
C GLY A 169 11.94 35.94 34.65
N THR A 170 11.39 36.81 33.81
CA THR A 170 11.24 38.26 34.09
C THR A 170 10.56 38.48 35.43
N MET A 171 11.08 39.39 36.26
CA MET A 171 10.26 40.14 37.21
C MET A 171 10.67 41.62 37.19
N LEU A 172 9.70 42.44 36.75
CA LEU A 172 9.61 43.86 37.05
C LEU A 172 9.49 44.07 38.56
N ALA A 173 10.27 45.01 39.08
CA ALA A 173 9.79 46.12 39.92
C ALA A 173 10.85 47.24 39.87
#